data_AF-A0A0A0NH77-F1
#
_entry.id   AF-A0A0A0NH77-F1
#
_cell.length_a   1.000
_cell.length_b   1.000
_cell.length_c   1.000
_cell.angle_alpha   90.00
_cell.angle_beta   90.00
_cell.angle_gamma   90.00
#
_symmetry.space_group_name_H-M   'P 1'
#
loop_
_entity.id
_entity.type
_entity.pdbx_description
1 polymer ?
#
loop_
_entity_poly.entity_id
_entity_poly.type
_entity_poly.pdbx_seq_one_letter_code
_entity_poly.pdbx_strand_id
1 'polypeptide(L)'
;MENTTAEYSGSSVGQALKRCLVSMSADSASFPQQAKKSCFIINGLVRTERLAWRGQGGRDLFRVGIGSGGDWAPIEEAWDDGHLPDDELEELFIEHVILEDMIAQEAEQWGFPGNDYTIVVEPA
;
A
#
# COMPACT_ATOMS: atom_id res chain seq x y z
N MET A 1 8.60 16.56 -19.90
CA MET A 1 7.81 15.34 -19.73
C MET A 1 7.06 15.53 -18.43
N GLU A 2 5.76 15.72 -18.50
CA GLU A 2 4.90 15.81 -17.32
C GLU A 2 4.97 14.44 -16.63
N ASN A 3 5.64 14.37 -15.48
CA ASN A 3 5.53 13.21 -14.60
C ASN A 3 4.10 13.24 -14.05
N THR A 4 3.16 12.65 -14.78
CA THR A 4 1.80 12.48 -14.30
C THR A 4 1.85 11.40 -13.22
N THR A 5 1.97 11.83 -11.96
CA THR A 5 1.84 10.93 -10.82
C THR A 5 0.42 10.36 -10.85
N ALA A 6 0.29 9.06 -11.12
CA ALA A 6 -1.01 8.42 -11.21
C ALA A 6 -1.60 8.24 -9.81
N GLU A 7 -2.89 8.57 -9.68
CA GLU A 7 -3.64 8.53 -8.43
C GLU A 7 -4.74 7.45 -8.50
N TYR A 8 -4.82 6.61 -7.48
CA TYR A 8 -5.74 5.48 -7.39
C TYR A 8 -6.54 5.57 -6.10
N SER A 9 -7.84 5.85 -6.21
CA SER A 9 -8.74 5.93 -5.05
C SER A 9 -9.47 4.63 -4.79
N GLY A 10 -9.82 4.38 -3.53
CA GLY A 10 -10.62 3.24 -3.08
C GLY A 10 -11.26 3.48 -1.72
N SER A 11 -12.25 2.66 -1.37
CA SER A 11 -12.87 2.68 -0.04
C SER A 11 -12.03 1.99 1.04
N SER A 12 -10.92 1.37 0.67
CA SER A 12 -9.92 0.77 1.55
C SER A 12 -8.54 0.94 0.91
N VAL A 13 -7.47 0.74 1.68
CA VAL A 13 -6.10 0.72 1.13
C VAL A 13 -5.97 -0.46 0.18
N GLY A 14 -6.51 -1.61 0.52
CA GLY A 14 -6.53 -2.79 -0.35
C GLY A 14 -7.15 -2.50 -1.72
N GLN A 15 -8.29 -1.82 -1.78
CA GLN A 15 -8.94 -1.49 -3.05
C GLN A 15 -8.13 -0.48 -3.87
N ALA A 16 -7.60 0.58 -3.23
CA ALA A 16 -6.76 1.56 -3.88
C ALA A 16 -5.46 0.93 -4.42
N LEU A 17 -4.86 0.04 -3.63
CA LEU A 17 -3.63 -0.69 -3.95
C LEU A 17 -3.85 -1.66 -5.09
N LYS A 18 -4.96 -2.42 -5.08
CA LYS A 18 -5.28 -3.34 -6.17
C LYS A 18 -5.42 -2.62 -7.49
N ARG A 19 -6.14 -1.49 -7.52
CA ARG A 19 -6.28 -0.65 -8.74
C ARG A 19 -4.93 -0.17 -9.24
N CYS A 20 -4.07 0.25 -8.32
CA CYS A 20 -2.70 0.64 -8.60
C CYS A 20 -1.86 -0.52 -9.16
N LEU A 21 -1.93 -1.72 -8.58
CA LEU A 21 -1.18 -2.88 -9.05
C LEU A 21 -1.67 -3.37 -10.42
N VAL A 22 -3.00 -3.39 -10.62
CA VAL A 22 -3.59 -3.73 -11.93
C VAL A 22 -3.12 -2.76 -13.02
N SER A 23 -3.05 -1.46 -12.74
CA SER A 23 -2.59 -0.49 -13.75
C SER A 23 -1.08 -0.55 -14.04
N MET A 24 -0.28 -1.06 -13.09
CA MET A 24 1.15 -1.34 -13.28
C MET A 24 1.40 -2.61 -14.08
N SER A 25 0.43 -3.54 -14.12
CA SER A 25 0.63 -4.81 -14.78
C SER A 25 0.26 -4.75 -16.27
N ALA A 26 1.12 -5.33 -17.11
CA ALA A 26 0.79 -5.57 -18.51
C ALA A 26 -0.18 -6.75 -18.69
N ASP A 27 -0.23 -7.65 -17.71
CA ASP A 27 -1.10 -8.83 -17.66
C ASP A 27 -1.64 -8.98 -16.24
N SER A 28 -2.96 -8.78 -16.07
CA SER A 28 -3.62 -8.86 -14.78
C SER A 28 -3.45 -10.22 -14.08
N ALA A 29 -3.07 -11.27 -14.80
CA ALA A 29 -2.79 -12.59 -14.25
C ALA A 29 -1.39 -12.73 -13.62
N SER A 30 -0.53 -11.73 -13.75
CA SER A 30 0.83 -11.74 -13.17
C SER A 30 1.08 -10.53 -12.28
N PHE A 31 1.75 -10.76 -11.16
CA PHE A 31 2.13 -9.68 -10.25
C PHE A 31 3.07 -8.64 -10.91
N PRO A 32 2.80 -7.33 -10.80
CA PRO A 32 3.62 -6.30 -11.41
C PRO A 32 4.96 -6.12 -10.67
N GLN A 33 6.05 -6.65 -11.24
CA GLN A 33 7.39 -6.55 -10.65
C GLN A 33 7.89 -5.11 -10.41
N GLN A 34 7.32 -4.12 -11.11
CA GLN A 34 7.62 -2.71 -10.87
C GLN A 34 7.15 -2.22 -9.49
N ALA A 35 6.13 -2.85 -8.89
CA ALA A 35 5.63 -2.50 -7.56
C ALA A 35 6.74 -2.57 -6.52
N LYS A 36 7.56 -3.62 -6.56
CA LYS A 36 8.72 -3.84 -5.66
C LYS A 36 9.81 -2.76 -5.74
N LYS A 37 9.73 -1.89 -6.75
CA LYS A 37 10.70 -0.81 -7.02
C LYS A 37 10.06 0.56 -6.98
N SER A 38 8.79 0.66 -6.61
CA SER A 38 8.02 1.90 -6.62
C SER A 38 7.90 2.49 -5.23
N CYS A 39 7.67 3.80 -5.14
CA CYS A 39 7.27 4.43 -3.89
C CYS A 39 5.76 4.64 -3.88
N PHE A 40 5.08 4.15 -2.84
CA PHE A 40 3.65 4.32 -2.65
C PHE A 40 3.39 5.39 -1.60
N ILE A 41 2.60 6.38 -1.97
CA ILE A 41 2.10 7.41 -1.08
C ILE A 41 0.63 7.14 -0.84
N ILE A 42 0.29 6.77 0.39
CA ILE A 42 -1.06 6.47 0.85
C ILE A 42 -1.59 7.71 1.56
N ASN A 43 -2.73 8.21 1.13
CA ASN A 43 -3.45 9.30 1.78
C ASN A 43 -4.78 8.78 2.30
N GLY A 44 -5.02 8.94 3.59
CA GLY A 44 -6.27 8.56 4.22
C GLY A 44 -6.16 8.54 5.73
N LEU A 45 -7.10 7.86 6.38
CA LEU A 45 -7.07 7.72 7.82
C LEU A 45 -6.04 6.65 8.23
N VAL A 46 -5.09 7.03 9.09
CA VAL A 46 -4.07 6.13 9.62
C VAL A 46 -4.23 6.03 11.13
N ARG A 47 -4.29 4.80 11.63
CA ARG A 47 -4.32 4.48 13.06
C ARG A 47 -3.00 3.82 13.45
N THR A 48 -2.39 4.32 14.52
CA THR A 48 -1.26 3.68 15.19
C THR A 48 -1.54 3.62 16.70
N GLU A 49 -0.84 2.77 17.45
CA GLU A 49 -1.07 2.67 18.90
C GLU A 49 -0.77 3.96 19.68
N ARG A 50 0.20 4.76 19.21
CA ARG A 50 0.63 5.99 19.88
C ARG A 50 -0.22 7.22 19.54
N LEU A 51 -1.00 7.18 18.47
CA LEU A 51 -1.84 8.29 18.03
C LEU A 51 -3.19 7.77 17.52
N ALA A 52 -4.28 8.20 18.16
CA ALA A 52 -5.63 7.85 17.72
C ALA A 52 -5.93 8.33 16.29
N TRP A 53 -5.27 9.41 15.84
CA TRP A 53 -5.38 10.00 14.51
C TRP A 53 -4.05 10.69 14.20
N ARG A 54 -3.27 10.22 13.21
CA ARG A 54 -2.23 11.07 12.63
C ARG A 54 -2.84 12.03 11.60
N GLY A 55 -2.24 13.22 11.47
CA GLY A 55 -2.55 14.19 10.43
C GLY A 55 -3.66 15.22 10.73
N GLN A 56 -3.75 16.25 9.88
CA GLN A 56 -4.65 17.39 10.08
C GLN A 56 -6.08 17.02 9.64
N GLY A 57 -7.04 17.04 10.58
CA GLY A 57 -8.44 16.69 10.28
C GLY A 57 -8.72 15.19 10.15
N GLY A 58 -7.84 14.32 10.66
CA GLY A 58 -8.02 12.86 10.64
C GLY A 58 -7.58 12.18 9.34
N ARG A 59 -6.77 12.86 8.51
CA ARG A 59 -6.11 12.26 7.35
C ARG A 59 -4.62 12.49 7.44
N ASP A 60 -3.83 11.46 7.20
CA ASP A 60 -2.38 11.53 7.11
C ASP A 60 -1.88 11.08 5.74
N LEU A 61 -0.64 11.43 5.45
CA LEU A 61 0.08 11.01 4.26
C LEU A 61 1.18 10.05 4.69
N PHE A 62 0.99 8.78 4.37
CA PHE A 62 1.89 7.69 4.69
C PHE A 62 2.69 7.29 3.45
N ARG A 63 4.01 7.17 3.58
CA ARG A 63 4.90 6.89 2.45
C ARG A 63 5.60 5.57 2.69
N VAL A 64 5.46 4.65 1.74
CA VAL A 64 6.20 3.38 1.62
C VAL A 64 7.24 3.58 0.52
N GLY A 65 8.51 3.61 0.89
CA GLY A 65 9.61 4.13 0.06
C GLY A 65 10.22 3.16 -0.96
N ILE A 66 10.99 3.70 -1.90
CA ILE A 66 11.91 2.96 -2.81
C ILE A 66 13.08 2.41 -1.99
N GLY A 67 13.39 1.11 -2.17
CA GLY A 67 14.39 0.40 -1.37
C GLY A 67 13.84 -0.18 -0.07
N SER A 68 12.50 -0.32 0.02
CA SER A 68 11.84 -0.87 1.19
C SER A 68 12.34 -2.27 1.50
N GLY A 69 12.68 -2.50 2.77
CA GLY A 69 13.00 -3.83 3.28
C GLY A 69 11.80 -4.78 3.34
N GLY A 70 10.60 -4.30 2.97
CA GLY A 70 9.37 -5.08 3.00
C GLY A 70 9.31 -6.22 1.98
N ASP A 71 8.84 -7.37 2.44
CA ASP A 71 8.63 -8.56 1.65
C ASP A 71 7.33 -8.50 0.84
N TRP A 72 7.45 -8.53 -0.48
CA TRP A 72 6.32 -8.60 -1.40
C TRP A 72 5.96 -10.02 -1.81
N ALA A 73 6.76 -11.02 -1.44
CA ALA A 73 6.56 -12.40 -1.87
C ALA A 73 5.19 -12.97 -1.45
N PRO A 74 4.66 -12.71 -0.24
CA PRO A 74 3.31 -13.18 0.13
C PRO A 74 2.20 -12.61 -0.76
N ILE A 75 2.31 -11.32 -1.12
CA ILE A 75 1.33 -10.66 -2.00
C ILE A 75 1.45 -11.20 -3.42
N GLU A 76 2.67 -11.40 -3.92
CA GLU A 76 2.91 -11.96 -5.24
C GLU A 76 2.38 -13.38 -5.37
N GLU A 77 2.63 -14.24 -4.38
CA GLU A 77 2.12 -15.62 -4.37
C GLU A 77 0.59 -15.65 -4.38
N ALA A 78 -0.07 -14.87 -3.52
CA ALA A 78 -1.53 -14.80 -3.48
C ALA A 78 -2.14 -14.16 -4.75
N TRP A 79 -1.43 -13.21 -5.35
CA TRP A 79 -1.83 -12.62 -6.63
C TRP A 79 -1.79 -13.64 -7.76
N ASP A 80 -0.68 -14.38 -7.87
CA ASP A 80 -0.45 -15.35 -8.94
C ASP A 80 -1.33 -16.61 -8.80
N ASP A 81 -1.79 -16.95 -7.58
CA ASP A 81 -2.84 -17.96 -7.36
C ASP A 81 -4.24 -17.50 -7.83
N GLY A 82 -4.39 -16.19 -8.11
CA GLY A 82 -5.62 -15.59 -8.64
C GLY A 82 -6.72 -15.35 -7.61
N HIS A 83 -6.43 -15.58 -6.32
CA HIS A 83 -7.36 -15.33 -5.23
C HIS A 83 -6.79 -14.36 -4.20
N LEU A 84 -6.86 -13.07 -4.52
CA LEU A 84 -6.44 -12.01 -3.61
C LEU A 84 -7.54 -10.94 -3.46
N PRO A 85 -8.48 -11.11 -2.51
CA PRO A 85 -9.50 -10.11 -2.21
C PRO A 85 -8.87 -8.84 -1.62
N ASP A 86 -9.60 -7.73 -1.70
CA ASP A 86 -9.07 -6.40 -1.34
C ASP A 86 -8.66 -6.34 0.14
N ASP A 87 -9.42 -6.96 1.04
CA ASP A 87 -9.12 -6.97 2.48
C ASP A 87 -7.86 -7.80 2.81
N GLU A 88 -7.66 -8.94 2.16
CA GLU A 88 -6.46 -9.78 2.32
C GLU A 88 -5.23 -9.09 1.73
N LEU A 89 -5.36 -8.40 0.59
CA LEU A 89 -4.29 -7.57 0.04
C LEU A 89 -3.89 -6.46 1.02
N GLU A 90 -4.85 -5.83 1.69
CA GLU A 90 -4.58 -4.81 2.70
C GLU A 90 -3.80 -5.39 3.88
N GLU A 91 -4.23 -6.54 4.41
CA GLU A 91 -3.56 -7.22 5.53
C GLU A 91 -2.11 -7.60 5.18
N LEU A 92 -1.90 -8.28 4.05
CA LEU A 92 -0.56 -8.67 3.60
C LEU A 92 0.34 -7.46 3.35
N PHE A 93 -0.21 -6.37 2.81
CA PHE A 93 0.54 -5.14 2.57
C PHE A 93 0.94 -4.44 3.87
N ILE A 94 0.06 -4.40 4.86
CA ILE A 94 0.41 -3.88 6.19
C ILE A 94 1.50 -4.76 6.81
N GLU A 95 1.29 -6.07 6.87
CA GLU A 95 2.15 -7.00 7.60
C GLU A 95 3.55 -7.10 6.98
N HIS A 96 3.62 -7.34 5.67
CA HIS A 96 4.87 -7.70 5.02
C HIS A 96 5.56 -6.54 4.33
N VAL A 97 4.83 -5.50 3.92
CA VAL A 97 5.46 -4.35 3.26
C VAL A 97 5.65 -3.20 4.22
N ILE A 98 4.58 -2.76 4.90
CA ILE A 98 4.64 -1.57 5.75
C ILE A 98 5.44 -1.83 7.03
N LEU A 99 5.11 -2.88 7.79
CA LEU A 99 5.77 -3.13 9.08
C LEU A 99 7.25 -3.51 8.90
N GLU A 100 7.57 -4.29 7.87
CA GLU A 100 8.94 -4.71 7.60
C GLU A 100 9.82 -3.57 7.03
N ASP A 101 9.26 -2.64 6.24
CA ASP A 101 9.97 -1.43 5.80
C ASP A 101 10.33 -0.51 6.99
N MET A 102 9.47 -0.48 8.01
CA MET A 102 9.69 0.25 9.24
C MET A 102 10.62 -0.53 10.17
N ILE A 103 11.90 -0.68 9.80
CA ILE A 103 12.95 -1.30 10.62
C ILE A 103 12.81 -0.82 12.08
N ALA A 104 12.39 -1.75 12.96
CA ALA A 104 12.40 -1.63 14.42
C ALA A 104 11.44 -0.63 15.08
N GLN A 105 10.12 -0.81 14.94
CA GLN A 105 9.18 -0.46 16.01
C GLN A 105 8.32 -1.65 16.38
N GLU A 106 8.81 -2.45 17.32
CA GLU A 106 8.09 -3.56 17.92
C GLU A 106 6.67 -3.14 18.32
N ALA A 107 5.68 -3.86 17.79
CA ALA A 107 4.32 -3.99 18.29
C ALA A 107 3.37 -2.79 18.19
N GLU A 108 3.57 -1.80 17.30
CA GLU A 108 2.46 -0.88 17.01
C GLU A 108 1.42 -1.60 16.13
N GLN A 109 0.19 -1.76 16.61
CA GLN A 109 -0.97 -2.08 15.75
C GLN A 109 -1.18 -0.95 14.74
N TRP A 110 -0.94 -1.26 13.46
CA TRP A 110 -1.24 -0.38 12.34
C TRP A 110 -2.57 -0.75 11.71
N GLY A 111 -3.28 0.26 11.21
CA GLY A 111 -4.48 0.03 10.42
C GLY A 111 -4.95 1.26 9.68
N PHE A 112 -5.79 1.00 8.70
CA PHE A 112 -6.41 2.01 7.85
C PHE A 112 -7.94 1.95 8.02
N PRO A 113 -8.50 2.42 9.17
CA PRO A 113 -9.91 2.21 9.53
C PRO A 113 -10.91 3.15 8.83
N GLY A 114 -10.44 3.97 7.89
CA GLY A 114 -11.24 4.90 7.12
C GLY A 114 -11.97 4.21 5.98
N ASN A 115 -12.62 5.02 5.15
CA ASN A 115 -13.37 4.55 3.98
C ASN A 115 -13.07 5.36 2.71
N ASP A 116 -11.98 6.12 2.73
CA ASP A 116 -11.57 7.00 1.65
C ASP A 116 -10.04 7.07 1.62
N TYR A 117 -9.48 6.31 0.68
CA TYR A 117 -8.05 6.15 0.51
C TYR A 117 -7.63 6.47 -0.91
N THR A 118 -6.47 7.08 -1.00
CA THR A 118 -5.81 7.36 -2.27
C THR A 118 -4.38 6.86 -2.22
N ILE A 119 -3.96 6.14 -3.25
CA ILE A 119 -2.58 5.74 -3.47
C ILE A 119 -2.03 6.48 -4.67
N VAL A 120 -0.89 7.12 -4.46
CA VAL A 120 -0.12 7.82 -5.48
C VAL A 120 1.21 7.10 -5.63
N VAL A 121 1.62 6.86 -6.87
CA VAL A 121 2.88 6.15 -7.14
C VAL A 121 3.90 7.13 -7.69
N GLU A 122 5.03 7.23 -7.02
CA GLU A 122 6.19 7.90 -7.56
C GLU A 122 7.10 6.89 -8.26
N PRO A 123 7.38 7.06 -9.57
CA PRO A 123 8.37 6.25 -10.25
C PRO A 123 9.75 6.53 -9.65
N ALA A 124 10.57 5.48 -9.54
CA ALA A 124 11.97 5.58 -9.11
C ALA A 124 12.84 6.39 -10.09
#